data_AF-A0A7W8GF40-F1
#
_entry.id   AF-A0A7W8GF40-F1
#
_cell.length_a   1.000
_cell.length_b   1.000
_cell.length_c   1.000
_cell.angle_alpha   90.00
_cell.angle_beta   90.00
_cell.angle_gamma   90.00
#
_symmetry.space_group_name_H-M   'P 1'
#
loop_
_entity.id
_entity.type
_entity.pdbx_description
1 polymer ?
#
loop_
_entity_poly.entity_id
_entity_poly.type
_entity_poly.pdbx_seq_one_letter_code
_entity_poly.pdbx_strand_id
1 'polypeptide(L)'
;MGETHLAFFREVDRWSAVGAHDVTQVLGAEETRHLVRDGYLLHWPSLIGGVMMLGPAALRVVAPQQRPWIGSSTEATNQAYVREGIKRLLAEGYTYELPDEYRRHWMYAPGGRRCLVIGRCIGEGYSPRAVRSLLQQRRSHLLSQNAGLVVITPTLARLSRLAGAHPHLVVLYRLPLSEVQIGPRAVPPVHV
;
A
#
# COMPACT_ATOMS: atom_id res chain seq x y z
N MET A 1 4.46 -28.14 -3.26
CA MET A 1 4.27 -26.85 -2.57
C MET A 1 3.55 -27.10 -1.27
N GLY A 2 4.14 -26.74 -0.12
CA GLY A 2 3.53 -26.91 1.21
C GLY A 2 2.53 -25.80 1.57
N GLU A 3 1.81 -25.96 2.69
CA GLU A 3 0.80 -25.00 3.21
C GLU A 3 1.35 -23.58 3.40
N THR A 4 2.64 -23.44 3.70
CA THR A 4 3.35 -22.15 3.89
C THR A 4 3.34 -21.28 2.63
N HIS A 5 3.51 -21.88 1.45
CA HIS A 5 3.48 -21.14 0.18
C HIS A 5 2.06 -20.67 -0.16
N LEU A 6 1.05 -21.47 0.19
CA LEU A 6 -0.34 -21.12 -0.01
C LEU A 6 -0.76 -19.95 0.89
N ALA A 7 -0.30 -19.94 2.15
CA ALA A 7 -0.50 -18.82 3.07
C ALA A 7 0.18 -17.53 2.56
N PHE A 8 1.42 -17.65 2.07
CA PHE A 8 2.14 -16.52 1.47
C PHE A 8 1.43 -15.98 0.21
N PHE A 9 1.00 -16.85 -0.71
CA PHE A 9 0.27 -16.40 -1.90
C PHE A 9 -1.07 -15.75 -1.56
N ARG A 10 -1.76 -16.24 -0.53
CA ARG A 10 -2.95 -15.58 0.00
C ARG A 10 -2.64 -14.19 0.54
N GLU A 11 -1.49 -14.01 1.19
CA GLU A 11 -1.06 -12.70 1.67
C GLU A 11 -0.74 -11.77 0.49
N VAL A 12 -0.02 -12.24 -0.54
CA VAL A 12 0.23 -11.45 -1.76
C VAL A 12 -1.06 -11.08 -2.49
N ASP A 13 -2.02 -12.00 -2.58
CA ASP A 13 -3.35 -11.77 -3.17
C ASP A 13 -4.18 -10.78 -2.35
N ARG A 14 -4.17 -10.93 -1.02
CA ARG A 14 -4.85 -10.06 -0.06
C ARG A 14 -4.36 -8.62 -0.14
N TRP A 15 -3.06 -8.43 -0.30
CA TRP A 15 -2.43 -7.12 -0.42
C TRP A 15 -2.41 -6.59 -1.84
N SER A 16 -2.87 -7.39 -2.81
CA SER A 16 -2.85 -7.09 -4.24
C SER A 16 -1.41 -7.05 -4.80
N ALA A 17 -0.46 -6.41 -4.13
CA ALA A 17 0.94 -6.54 -4.43
C ALA A 17 1.77 -6.35 -3.17
N VAL A 18 2.92 -7.00 -3.15
CA VAL A 18 3.87 -6.90 -2.04
C VAL A 18 5.19 -6.36 -2.58
N GLY A 19 5.91 -5.59 -1.79
CA GLY A 19 7.23 -5.11 -2.19
C GLY A 19 8.13 -6.31 -2.53
N ALA A 20 8.87 -6.22 -3.64
CA ALA A 20 9.76 -7.30 -4.07
C ALA A 20 10.77 -7.67 -2.97
N HIS A 21 11.18 -6.69 -2.17
CA HIS A 21 12.03 -6.89 -1.01
C HIS A 21 11.36 -7.70 0.10
N ASP A 22 10.13 -7.38 0.49
CA ASP A 22 9.43 -8.13 1.55
C ASP A 22 9.24 -9.60 1.15
N VAL A 23 8.90 -9.85 -0.12
CA VAL A 23 8.81 -11.21 -0.67
C VAL A 23 10.15 -11.92 -0.57
N THR A 24 11.22 -11.23 -0.96
CA THR A 24 12.59 -11.77 -0.90
C THR A 24 13.06 -12.01 0.53
N GLN A 25 12.65 -11.20 1.51
CA GLN A 25 12.95 -11.43 2.92
C GLN A 25 12.24 -12.67 3.47
N VAL A 26 10.98 -12.90 3.09
CA VAL A 26 10.18 -14.01 3.60
C VAL A 26 10.56 -15.34 2.95
N LEU A 27 10.79 -15.35 1.64
CA LEU A 27 11.05 -16.58 0.87
C LEU A 27 12.54 -16.85 0.61
N GLY A 28 13.38 -15.83 0.71
CA GLY A 28 14.76 -15.88 0.22
C GLY A 28 14.87 -15.53 -1.26
N ALA A 29 16.05 -15.04 -1.66
CA ALA A 29 16.30 -14.53 -3.01
C ALA A 29 16.33 -15.61 -4.09
N GLU A 30 16.68 -16.85 -3.74
CA GLU A 30 16.70 -17.97 -4.66
C GLU A 30 15.29 -18.50 -4.94
N GLU A 31 14.51 -18.76 -3.88
CA GLU A 31 13.11 -19.19 -3.99
C GLU A 31 12.26 -18.13 -4.74
N THR A 32 12.46 -16.84 -4.43
CA THR A 32 11.77 -15.75 -5.13
C THR A 32 12.09 -15.76 -6.63
N ARG A 33 13.35 -15.99 -7.01
CA ARG A 33 13.75 -16.10 -8.43
C ARG A 33 13.12 -17.32 -9.10
N HIS A 34 13.04 -18.46 -8.40
CA HIS A 34 12.36 -19.65 -8.91
C HIS A 34 10.86 -19.39 -9.13
N LEU A 35 10.16 -18.82 -8.15
CA LEU A 35 8.73 -18.52 -8.28
C LEU A 35 8.43 -17.47 -9.36
N VAL A 36 9.33 -16.51 -9.58
CA VAL A 36 9.21 -15.56 -10.71
C VAL A 36 9.42 -16.27 -12.05
N ARG A 37 10.48 -17.09 -12.16
CA ARG A 37 10.80 -17.87 -13.36
C ARG A 37 9.66 -18.83 -13.73
N ASP A 38 9.04 -19.45 -12.74
CA ASP A 38 7.99 -20.45 -12.91
C ASP A 38 6.59 -19.81 -13.08
N GLY A 39 6.52 -18.47 -13.11
CA GLY A 39 5.28 -17.73 -13.35
C GLY A 39 4.29 -17.75 -12.19
N TYR A 40 4.73 -18.10 -10.98
CA TYR A 40 3.94 -17.99 -9.76
C TYR A 40 3.95 -16.58 -9.19
N LEU A 41 5.04 -15.84 -9.41
CA LEU A 41 5.14 -14.42 -9.10
C LEU A 41 5.44 -13.63 -10.37
N LEU A 42 4.88 -12.43 -10.48
CA LEU A 42 5.25 -11.45 -11.48
C LEU A 42 5.97 -10.31 -10.79
N HIS A 43 7.23 -10.10 -11.19
CA HIS A 43 7.98 -8.93 -10.77
C HIS A 43 7.73 -7.78 -11.73
N TRP A 44 7.26 -6.65 -11.21
CA TRP A 44 7.12 -5.42 -11.96
C TRP A 44 8.05 -4.34 -11.41
N PRO A 45 9.00 -3.81 -12.20
CA PRO A 45 9.87 -2.73 -11.75
C PRO A 45 9.05 -1.45 -11.52
N SER A 46 9.28 -0.79 -10.39
CA SER A 46 8.60 0.47 -10.04
C SER A 46 9.58 1.46 -9.45
N LEU A 47 9.18 2.74 -9.39
CA LEU A 47 9.92 3.81 -8.69
C LEU A 47 10.10 3.52 -7.18
N ILE A 48 9.38 2.53 -6.67
CA ILE A 48 9.37 2.09 -5.28
C ILE A 48 9.92 0.66 -5.23
N GLY A 49 11.00 0.42 -5.99
CA GLY A 49 11.89 -0.75 -5.99
C GLY A 49 11.25 -2.12 -6.15
N GLY A 50 10.23 -2.16 -7.01
CA GLY A 50 9.68 -3.41 -7.54
C GLY A 50 8.51 -3.94 -6.71
N VAL A 51 7.44 -4.30 -7.40
CA VAL A 51 6.28 -4.95 -6.79
C VAL A 51 6.18 -6.38 -7.31
N MET A 52 5.81 -7.29 -6.42
CA MET A 52 5.49 -8.67 -6.73
C MET A 52 3.98 -8.84 -6.70
N MET A 53 3.45 -9.39 -7.79
CA MET A 53 2.04 -9.77 -7.93
C MET A 53 1.95 -11.28 -8.14
N LEU A 54 0.77 -11.86 -7.94
CA LEU A 54 0.55 -13.24 -8.33
C LEU A 54 0.64 -13.40 -9.85
N GLY A 55 1.41 -14.39 -10.28
CA GLY A 55 1.52 -14.77 -11.67
C GLY A 55 0.48 -15.80 -12.10
N PRO A 56 0.34 -16.04 -13.42
CA PRO A 56 -0.67 -16.94 -13.98
C PRO A 56 -0.63 -18.36 -13.42
N ALA A 57 0.53 -18.85 -12.99
CA ALA A 57 0.66 -20.17 -12.38
C ALA A 57 0.07 -20.20 -10.97
N ALA A 58 0.33 -19.19 -10.13
CA ALA A 58 -0.25 -19.06 -8.80
C ALA A 58 -1.78 -18.87 -8.86
N LEU A 59 -2.24 -18.12 -9.87
CA LEU A 59 -3.67 -17.96 -10.17
C LEU A 59 -4.36 -19.25 -10.63
N ARG A 60 -3.67 -20.38 -10.83
CA ARG A 60 -4.35 -21.68 -11.04
C ARG A 60 -4.61 -22.42 -9.73
N VAL A 61 -3.98 -21.98 -8.64
CA VAL A 61 -3.98 -22.68 -7.35
C VAL A 61 -4.82 -21.94 -6.29
N VAL A 62 -5.00 -20.62 -6.42
CA VAL A 62 -5.84 -19.79 -5.54
C VAL A 62 -7.27 -19.75 -6.08
N ALA A 63 -8.33 -19.99 -5.30
CA ALA A 63 -9.70 -20.04 -5.84
C ALA A 63 -10.20 -18.67 -6.33
N PRO A 64 -10.98 -18.55 -7.43
CA PRO A 64 -11.45 -17.25 -7.96
C PRO A 64 -12.25 -16.39 -6.98
N GLN A 65 -13.03 -17.01 -6.08
CA GLN A 65 -13.80 -16.32 -5.04
C GLN A 65 -12.90 -15.62 -3.99
N GLN A 66 -11.61 -15.95 -3.98
CA GLN A 66 -10.60 -15.38 -3.08
C GLN A 66 -9.83 -14.22 -3.72
N ARG A 67 -10.16 -13.82 -4.96
CA ARG A 67 -9.37 -12.87 -5.78
C ARG A 67 -10.13 -11.58 -6.17
N PRO A 68 -10.44 -10.65 -5.25
CA PRO A 68 -11.31 -9.54 -5.60
C PRO A 68 -10.55 -8.30 -6.11
N TRP A 69 -9.21 -8.28 -6.14
CA TRP A 69 -8.49 -7.00 -6.17
C TRP A 69 -7.17 -7.06 -6.95
N ILE A 70 -7.23 -6.83 -8.27
CA ILE A 70 -6.33 -5.95 -9.05
C ILE A 70 -6.83 -5.88 -10.49
N GLY A 71 -6.96 -4.65 -10.99
CA GLY A 71 -7.10 -4.40 -12.43
C GLY A 71 -5.81 -3.93 -13.12
N SER A 72 -4.79 -3.44 -12.37
CA SER A 72 -3.55 -2.91 -12.96
C SER A 72 -2.33 -2.78 -12.00
N SER A 73 -1.12 -2.69 -12.57
CA SER A 73 0.14 -2.42 -11.85
C SER A 73 0.21 -1.06 -11.16
N THR A 74 -0.54 -0.07 -11.65
CA THR A 74 -0.65 1.26 -11.02
C THR A 74 -1.39 1.17 -9.69
N GLU A 75 -2.44 0.35 -9.63
CA GLU A 75 -3.20 0.12 -8.41
C GLU A 75 -2.34 -0.59 -7.35
N ALA A 76 -1.64 -1.66 -7.74
CA ALA A 76 -0.67 -2.37 -6.93
C ALA A 76 0.40 -1.44 -6.30
N THR A 77 0.99 -0.56 -7.12
CA THR A 77 2.05 0.35 -6.65
C THR A 77 1.53 1.37 -5.63
N ASN A 78 0.31 1.88 -5.83
CA ASN A 78 -0.30 2.81 -4.87
C ASN A 78 -0.70 2.11 -3.56
N GLN A 79 -1.16 0.86 -3.62
CA GLN A 79 -1.46 0.06 -2.43
C GLN A 79 -0.22 -0.20 -1.58
N ALA A 80 0.89 -0.63 -2.21
CA ALA A 80 2.17 -0.80 -1.53
C ALA A 80 2.62 0.50 -0.85
N TYR A 81 2.51 1.63 -1.54
CA TYR A 81 2.83 2.95 -0.99
C TYR A 81 1.97 3.33 0.22
N VAL A 82 0.65 3.10 0.14
CA VAL A 82 -0.27 3.34 1.26
C VAL A 82 0.09 2.48 2.47
N ARG A 83 0.42 1.20 2.25
CA ARG A 83 0.84 0.28 3.31
C ARG A 83 2.07 0.77 4.05
N GLU A 84 3.10 1.23 3.33
CA GLU A 84 4.30 1.79 3.97
C GLU A 84 3.99 3.07 4.76
N GLY A 85 3.07 3.90 4.27
CA GLY A 85 2.56 5.03 5.05
C GLY A 85 1.80 4.59 6.30
N ILE A 86 1.00 3.52 6.23
CA ILE A 86 0.30 2.99 7.40
C ILE A 86 1.26 2.43 8.43
N LYS A 87 2.30 1.68 8.04
CA LYS A 87 3.33 1.19 8.97
C LYS A 87 3.95 2.34 9.77
N ARG A 88 4.19 3.49 9.12
CA ARG A 88 4.69 4.68 9.81
C ARG A 88 3.64 5.35 10.69
N LEU A 89 2.41 5.48 10.22
CA LEU A 89 1.30 5.99 11.05
C LEU A 89 1.13 5.14 12.32
N LEU A 90 1.22 3.81 12.21
CA LEU A 90 1.21 2.90 13.37
C LEU A 90 2.37 3.18 14.32
N ALA A 91 3.59 3.38 13.79
CA ALA A 91 4.76 3.75 14.58
C ALA A 91 4.61 5.13 15.26
N GLU A 92 3.82 6.03 14.70
CA GLU A 92 3.45 7.33 15.26
C GLU A 92 2.25 7.27 16.23
N GLY A 93 1.74 6.08 16.54
CA GLY A 93 0.68 5.86 17.52
C GLY A 93 -0.74 5.86 16.96
N TYR A 94 -0.91 5.82 15.64
CA TYR A 94 -2.23 5.51 15.05
C TYR A 94 -2.59 4.05 15.33
N THR A 95 -3.89 3.75 15.37
CA THR A 95 -4.39 2.38 15.54
C THR A 95 -5.47 2.06 14.51
N TYR A 96 -5.63 0.79 14.13
CA TYR A 96 -6.72 0.40 13.24
C TYR A 96 -8.08 0.50 13.93
N GLU A 97 -9.12 0.85 13.18
CA GLU A 97 -10.49 0.83 13.70
C GLU A 97 -11.01 -0.61 13.87
N LEU A 98 -10.76 -1.47 12.88
CA LEU A 98 -11.08 -2.89 12.94
C LEU A 98 -9.84 -3.68 12.53
N PRO A 99 -9.48 -4.76 13.25
CA PRO A 99 -8.34 -5.60 12.89
C PRO A 99 -8.50 -6.28 11.52
N ASP A 100 -9.73 -6.42 11.01
CA ASP A 100 -10.01 -7.35 9.92
C ASP A 100 -10.76 -6.80 8.68
N GLU A 101 -11.07 -5.51 8.62
CA GLU A 101 -11.78 -4.93 7.46
C GLU A 101 -10.85 -4.10 6.55
N TYR A 102 -10.05 -4.82 5.77
CA TYR A 102 -9.01 -4.35 4.83
C TYR A 102 -9.49 -3.48 3.67
N ARG A 103 -10.77 -3.13 3.59
CA ARG A 103 -11.33 -2.42 2.41
C ARG A 103 -11.19 -0.90 2.49
N ARG A 104 -10.96 -0.35 3.69
CA ARG A 104 -10.74 1.09 3.93
C ARG A 104 -9.81 1.22 5.12
N HIS A 105 -8.70 1.91 4.96
CA HIS A 105 -7.74 2.12 6.04
C HIS A 105 -8.28 3.14 7.04
N TRP A 106 -9.33 2.76 7.74
CA TRP A 106 -9.83 3.52 8.87
C TRP A 106 -8.94 3.29 10.07
N MET A 107 -8.49 4.40 10.65
CA MET A 107 -7.58 4.42 11.77
C MET A 107 -8.04 5.45 12.79
N TYR A 108 -7.62 5.30 14.03
CA TYR A 108 -7.68 6.35 15.03
C TYR A 108 -6.33 7.05 15.13
N ALA A 109 -6.34 8.37 15.07
CA ALA A 109 -5.16 9.19 15.33
C ALA A 109 -4.82 9.21 16.83
N PRO A 110 -3.56 9.51 17.20
CA PRO A 110 -3.21 9.89 18.57
C PRO A 110 -4.13 11.04 19.02
N GLY A 111 -5.01 10.77 19.99
CA GLY A 111 -6.11 11.67 20.37
C GLY A 111 -7.51 11.17 20.04
N GLY A 112 -7.64 9.94 19.51
CA GLY A 112 -8.92 9.23 19.38
C GLY A 112 -9.78 9.67 18.19
N ARG A 113 -9.31 10.61 17.37
CA ARG A 113 -10.03 11.05 16.17
C ARG A 113 -9.97 9.97 15.10
N ARG A 114 -11.13 9.55 14.61
CA ARG A 114 -11.24 8.62 13.48
C ARG A 114 -10.76 9.26 12.18
N CYS A 115 -10.06 8.51 11.36
CA CYS A 115 -9.43 8.97 10.13
C CYS A 115 -9.56 7.92 9.03
N LEU A 116 -10.00 8.32 7.85
CA LEU A 116 -9.85 7.52 6.63
C LEU A 116 -8.49 7.84 6.02
N VAL A 117 -7.63 6.84 5.90
CA VAL A 117 -6.32 6.97 5.25
C VAL A 117 -6.44 6.64 3.77
N ILE A 118 -5.93 7.53 2.93
CA ILE A 118 -5.77 7.32 1.49
C ILE A 118 -4.35 7.70 1.08
N GLY A 119 -3.87 7.17 -0.04
CA GLY A 119 -2.57 7.58 -0.57
C GLY A 119 -2.37 7.22 -2.02
N ARG A 120 -1.46 7.94 -2.64
CA ARG A 120 -1.07 7.75 -4.04
C ARG A 120 0.36 8.22 -4.21
N CYS A 121 1.13 7.51 -5.02
CA CYS A 121 2.51 7.87 -5.38
C CYS A 121 2.64 8.15 -6.88
N ILE A 122 1.97 7.35 -7.73
CA ILE A 122 2.02 7.50 -9.19
C ILE A 122 1.38 8.83 -9.62
N GLY A 123 2.10 9.59 -10.46
CA GLY A 123 1.69 10.93 -10.87
C GLY A 123 1.93 12.02 -9.82
N GLU A 124 2.91 11.79 -8.93
CA GLU A 124 3.24 12.66 -7.79
C GLU A 124 2.08 12.85 -6.82
N GLY A 125 1.37 11.75 -6.53
CA GLY A 125 0.25 11.72 -5.61
C GLY A 125 -1.08 12.23 -6.16
N TYR A 126 -2.00 12.57 -5.26
CA TYR A 126 -3.32 13.07 -5.64
C TYR A 126 -3.24 14.52 -6.14
N SER A 127 -4.03 14.81 -7.17
CA SER A 127 -4.30 16.20 -7.55
C SER A 127 -5.26 16.86 -6.54
N PRO A 128 -5.21 18.19 -6.36
CA PRO A 128 -6.16 18.90 -5.51
C PRO A 128 -7.63 18.72 -5.94
N ARG A 129 -7.85 18.51 -7.24
CA ARG A 129 -9.18 18.23 -7.79
C ARG A 129 -9.67 16.85 -7.35
N ALA A 130 -8.81 15.84 -7.38
CA ALA A 130 -9.16 14.49 -6.94
C ALA A 130 -9.49 14.44 -5.45
N VAL A 131 -8.68 15.08 -4.59
CA VAL A 131 -8.98 15.15 -3.15
C VAL A 131 -10.27 15.93 -2.88
N ARG A 132 -10.51 17.05 -3.57
CA ARG A 132 -11.79 17.78 -3.45
C ARG A 132 -12.99 16.94 -3.84
N SER A 133 -12.91 16.22 -4.96
CA SER A 133 -13.99 15.36 -5.41
C SER A 133 -14.27 14.24 -4.40
N LEU A 134 -13.23 13.62 -3.85
CA LEU A 134 -13.36 12.61 -2.81
C LEU A 134 -13.96 13.17 -1.51
N LEU A 135 -13.53 14.37 -1.10
CA LEU A 135 -14.13 15.06 0.04
C LEU A 135 -15.60 15.36 -0.20
N GLN A 136 -15.99 15.86 -1.38
CA GLN A 136 -17.39 16.14 -1.71
C GLN A 136 -18.23 14.86 -1.64
N GLN A 137 -17.73 13.75 -2.18
CA GLN A 137 -18.42 12.46 -2.16
C GLN A 137 -18.54 11.85 -0.76
N ARG A 138 -17.57 12.10 0.13
CA ARG A 138 -17.49 11.49 1.46
C ARG A 138 -17.83 12.45 2.60
N ARG A 139 -18.16 13.71 2.31
CA ARG A 139 -18.28 14.78 3.32
C ARG A 139 -19.29 14.44 4.40
N SER A 140 -20.50 14.05 4.01
CA SER A 140 -21.58 13.72 4.94
C SER A 140 -21.17 12.58 5.88
N HIS A 141 -20.54 11.55 5.33
CA HIS A 141 -20.06 10.40 6.08
C HIS A 141 -18.91 10.74 7.04
N LEU A 142 -17.92 11.53 6.58
CA LEU A 142 -16.82 11.97 7.43
C LEU A 142 -17.33 12.83 8.59
N LEU A 143 -18.24 13.77 8.31
CA LEU A 143 -18.81 14.65 9.34
C LEU A 143 -19.68 13.86 10.33
N SER A 144 -20.52 12.94 9.86
CA SER A 144 -21.39 12.14 10.74
C SER A 144 -20.61 11.25 11.69
N GLN A 145 -19.40 10.86 11.31
CA GLN A 145 -18.51 10.01 12.12
C GLN A 145 -17.43 10.81 12.87
N ASN A 146 -17.51 12.15 12.86
CA ASN A 146 -16.48 13.04 13.39
C ASN A 146 -15.06 12.66 12.93
N ALA A 147 -14.94 12.32 11.64
CA ALA A 147 -13.74 11.73 11.07
C ALA A 147 -12.97 12.67 10.14
N GLY A 148 -11.66 12.45 10.05
CA GLY A 148 -10.76 13.08 9.10
C GLY A 148 -10.40 12.23 7.89
N LEU A 149 -9.76 12.88 6.93
CA LEU A 149 -9.08 12.27 5.81
C LEU A 149 -7.57 12.49 5.99
N VAL A 150 -6.80 11.41 6.12
CA VAL A 150 -5.35 11.45 6.07
C VAL A 150 -4.93 11.12 4.65
N VAL A 151 -4.20 12.05 4.01
CA VAL A 151 -3.71 11.88 2.64
C VAL A 151 -2.20 11.67 2.68
N ILE A 152 -1.77 10.42 2.44
CA ILE A 152 -0.37 10.05 2.26
C ILE A 152 0.05 10.50 0.87
N THR A 153 1.06 11.37 0.78
CA THR A 153 1.52 11.98 -0.48
C THR A 153 3.04 12.17 -0.51
N PRO A 154 3.70 11.96 -1.67
CA PRO A 154 5.14 12.19 -1.79
C PRO A 154 5.47 13.69 -1.75
N THR A 155 4.53 14.53 -2.20
CA THR A 155 4.68 15.98 -2.31
C THR A 155 3.53 16.71 -1.61
N LEU A 156 3.88 17.56 -0.65
CA LEU A 156 2.91 18.39 0.10
C LEU A 156 2.47 19.61 -0.70
N ALA A 157 3.40 20.25 -1.43
CA ALA A 157 3.20 21.56 -2.06
C ALA A 157 1.91 21.67 -2.88
N ARG A 158 1.54 20.59 -3.58
CA ARG A 158 0.32 20.54 -4.41
C ARG A 158 -0.95 20.61 -3.57
N LEU A 159 -0.95 20.02 -2.37
CA LEU A 159 -2.13 19.85 -1.51
C LEU A 159 -2.19 20.84 -0.34
N SER A 160 -1.11 21.56 -0.02
CA SER A 160 -1.05 22.45 1.15
C SER A 160 -2.18 23.49 1.19
N ARG A 161 -2.51 24.13 0.05
CA ARG A 161 -3.64 25.08 -0.01
C ARG A 161 -4.99 24.43 0.28
N LEU A 162 -5.19 23.20 -0.19
CA LEU A 162 -6.42 22.45 0.01
C LEU A 162 -6.57 22.01 1.47
N ALA A 163 -5.49 21.52 2.08
CA ALA A 163 -5.49 21.16 3.49
C ALA A 163 -5.72 22.39 4.38
N GLY A 164 -5.12 23.54 4.04
CA GLY A 164 -5.36 24.81 4.74
C GLY A 164 -6.80 25.31 4.64
N ALA A 165 -7.53 25.01 3.56
CA ALA A 165 -8.95 25.32 3.43
C ALA A 165 -9.86 24.38 4.23
N HIS A 166 -9.36 23.21 4.63
CA HIS A 166 -10.12 22.17 5.33
C HIS A 166 -9.31 21.55 6.49
N PRO A 167 -8.76 22.34 7.43
CA PRO A 167 -7.82 21.86 8.44
C PRO A 167 -8.45 20.85 9.41
N HIS A 168 -9.76 20.95 9.63
CA HIS A 168 -10.51 20.02 10.47
C HIS A 168 -10.90 18.74 9.75
N LEU A 169 -10.67 18.60 8.44
CA LEU A 169 -11.07 17.43 7.66
C LEU A 169 -9.90 16.77 6.93
N VAL A 170 -8.84 17.50 6.61
CA VAL A 170 -7.73 16.99 5.81
C VAL A 170 -6.43 17.14 6.58
N VAL A 171 -5.76 16.01 6.80
CA VAL A 171 -4.40 15.94 7.31
C VAL A 171 -3.52 15.43 6.18
N LEU A 172 -2.43 16.13 5.90
CA LEU A 172 -1.44 15.67 4.92
C LEU A 172 -0.34 14.91 5.65
N TYR A 173 -0.06 13.70 5.17
CA TYR A 173 1.05 12.91 5.64
C TYR A 173 2.08 12.80 4.53
N ARG A 174 3.28 13.35 4.75
CA ARG A 174 4.34 13.30 3.74
C ARG A 174 5.09 11.98 3.87
N LEU A 175 5.10 11.21 2.79
CA LEU A 175 5.94 10.03 2.65
C LEU A 175 6.76 10.14 1.36
N PRO A 176 8.00 10.66 1.43
CA PRO A 176 8.84 10.75 0.24
C PRO A 176 9.13 9.38 -0.34
N LEU A 177 9.23 9.27 -1.67
CA LEU A 177 9.48 7.97 -2.32
C LEU A 177 10.83 7.37 -1.89
N SER A 178 11.83 8.21 -1.62
CA SER A 178 13.15 7.80 -1.11
C SER A 178 13.09 7.22 0.31
N GLU A 179 12.05 7.55 1.04
CA GLU A 179 11.82 7.16 2.43
C GLU A 179 10.96 5.90 2.55
N VAL A 180 10.39 5.44 1.43
CA VAL A 180 9.79 4.14 1.35
C VAL A 180 10.93 3.12 1.35
N GLN A 181 11.23 2.59 2.54
CA GLN A 181 12.29 1.61 2.68
C GLN A 181 11.93 0.34 1.92
N ILE A 182 12.84 0.00 1.04
CA ILE A 182 12.97 -1.28 0.38
C ILE A 182 14.34 -1.68 0.89
N GLY A 183 14.40 -2.66 1.77
CA GLY A 183 15.58 -2.88 2.59
C GLY A 183 16.86 -3.06 1.75
N PRO A 184 18.02 -2.91 2.41
CA PRO A 184 19.27 -2.59 1.74
C PRO A 184 19.64 -3.62 0.68
N ARG A 185 20.24 -3.13 -0.42
CA ARG A 185 20.99 -3.92 -1.40
C ARG A 185 21.90 -4.91 -0.66
N ALA A 186 21.52 -6.18 -0.61
CA ALA A 186 22.50 -7.24 -0.54
C ALA A 186 23.09 -7.34 -1.95
N VAL A 187 24.26 -6.73 -2.16
CA VAL A 187 25.14 -7.15 -3.25
C VAL A 187 25.66 -8.52 -2.83
N PRO A 188 25.30 -9.63 -3.50
CA PRO A 188 25.92 -10.90 -3.18
C PRO A 188 27.41 -10.82 -3.55
N PRO A 189 28.32 -11.37 -2.74
CA PRO A 189 29.71 -11.48 -3.12
C PRO A 189 29.81 -12.33 -4.38
N VAL A 190 30.49 -11.80 -5.40
CA VAL A 190 30.95 -12.58 -6.54
C VAL A 190 32.13 -13.40 -6.04
N HIS A 191 31.90 -14.69 -5.78
CA HIS A 191 33.00 -15.65 -5.68
C HIS A 191 33.16 -16.30 -7.05
N VAL A 192 34.33 -16.01 -7.66
CA VAL A 192 34.91 -16.73 -8.81
C VAL A 192 35.33 -18.12 -8.36
#